data_AF-A0A1H7BU02-F1
#
_entry.id   AF-A0A1H7BU02-F1
#
_cell.length_a   1.000
_cell.length_b   1.000
_cell.length_c   1.000
_cell.angle_alpha   90.00
_cell.angle_beta   90.00
_cell.angle_gamma   90.00
#
_symmetry.space_group_name_H-M   'P 1'
#
loop_
_entity.id
_entity.type
_entity.pdbx_description
1 polymer ?
#
loop_
_entity_poly.entity_id
_entity_poly.type
_entity_poly.pdbx_seq_one_letter_code
_entity_poly.pdbx_strand_id
1 'polypeptide(L)'
;MNLYTTSGTPEFMEKIKEKHSGENMVLLHGAGNSLLLHETEGKTVFQTPKRYEVIGASGPLAKHGYYIVNNIPVTDEGRPIFEHRFQNRANMVDGQPGFLTFRLLRPVKDDTYRVVTAWESKDHYELWKGSQAFKGAHERKEQTPPAEKVQNIFSAASYITEYETEKPEDEKL
;
A
#
# COMPACT_ATOMS: atom_id res chain seq x y z
N MET A 1 -9.28 12.75 2.00
CA MET A 1 -7.83 12.57 1.81
C MET A 1 -7.56 11.68 0.60
N ASN A 2 -6.51 11.97 -0.17
CA ASN A 2 -6.09 11.16 -1.32
C ASN A 2 -4.63 10.73 -1.18
N LEU A 3 -4.27 9.67 -1.88
CA LEU A 3 -2.88 9.25 -2.05
C LEU A 3 -2.55 9.20 -3.55
N TYR A 4 -1.43 9.79 -3.92
CA TYR A 4 -0.95 9.85 -5.28
C TYR A 4 0.35 9.07 -5.40
N THR A 5 0.55 8.40 -6.53
CA THR A 5 1.83 7.74 -6.83
C THR A 5 2.38 8.16 -8.17
N THR A 6 3.68 8.33 -8.26
CA THR A 6 4.42 8.38 -9.52
C THR A 6 5.64 7.46 -9.42
N SER A 7 6.12 6.96 -10.54
CA SER A 7 7.29 6.08 -10.59
C SER A 7 8.30 6.58 -11.61
N GLY A 8 9.57 6.29 -11.39
CA GLY A 8 10.66 6.70 -12.27
C GLY A 8 12.02 6.25 -11.76
N THR A 9 13.08 6.88 -12.23
CA THR A 9 14.42 6.65 -11.69
C THR A 9 14.54 7.24 -10.28
N PRO A 10 15.38 6.67 -9.41
CA PRO A 10 15.59 7.17 -8.05
C PRO A 10 15.92 8.67 -8.02
N GLU A 11 16.84 9.11 -8.87
CA GLU A 11 17.37 10.49 -8.88
C GLU A 11 16.30 11.51 -9.27
N PHE A 12 15.41 11.13 -10.19
CA PHE A 12 14.31 12.01 -10.58
C PHE A 12 13.25 12.11 -9.47
N MET A 13 12.96 11.00 -8.79
CA MET A 13 12.00 10.99 -7.68
C MET A 13 12.52 11.77 -6.47
N GLU A 14 13.81 11.64 -6.17
CA GLU A 14 14.45 12.37 -5.08
C GLU A 14 14.38 13.88 -5.30
N LYS A 15 14.69 14.36 -6.52
CA LYS A 15 14.54 15.78 -6.88
C LYS A 15 13.11 16.31 -6.66
N ILE A 16 12.09 15.49 -6.94
CA ILE A 16 10.70 15.88 -6.68
C ILE A 16 10.46 15.99 -5.17
N LYS A 17 10.91 14.99 -4.40
CA LYS A 17 10.78 14.96 -2.93
C LYS A 17 11.48 16.17 -2.28
N GLU A 18 12.70 16.49 -2.69
CA GLU A 18 13.48 17.63 -2.19
C GLU A 18 12.84 18.97 -2.53
N LYS A 19 12.45 19.16 -3.79
CA LYS A 19 11.80 20.39 -4.27
C LYS A 19 10.50 20.70 -3.51
N HIS A 20 9.83 19.67 -3.00
CA HIS A 20 8.56 19.75 -2.31
C HIS A 20 8.65 19.14 -0.90
N SER A 21 9.72 19.44 -0.16
CA SER A 21 10.04 18.83 1.15
C SER A 21 9.01 19.09 2.26
N GLY A 22 8.14 20.08 2.10
CA GLY A 22 7.02 20.34 3.01
C GLY A 22 5.80 19.44 2.82
N GLU A 23 5.76 18.65 1.74
CA GLU A 23 4.66 17.74 1.46
C GLU A 23 4.83 16.41 2.21
N ASN A 24 3.71 15.75 2.49
CA ASN A 24 3.73 14.42 3.10
C ASN A 24 4.04 13.34 2.04
N MET A 25 5.32 13.21 1.71
CA MET A 25 5.82 12.25 0.72
C MET A 25 6.77 11.19 1.32
N VAL A 26 6.82 10.02 0.69
CA VAL A 26 7.83 8.99 0.95
C VAL A 26 8.29 8.38 -0.36
N LEU A 27 9.62 8.32 -0.54
CA LEU A 27 10.26 7.69 -1.69
C LEU A 27 10.59 6.25 -1.33
N LEU A 28 10.15 5.34 -2.18
CA LEU A 28 10.33 3.91 -2.06
C LEU A 28 11.21 3.40 -3.21
N HIS A 29 12.17 2.53 -2.89
CA HIS A 29 13.08 1.90 -3.84
C HIS A 29 12.76 0.41 -3.92
N GLY A 30 12.45 -0.06 -5.11
CA GLY A 30 12.12 -1.47 -5.38
C GLY A 30 13.07 -2.06 -6.41
N ALA A 31 12.82 -3.34 -6.75
CA ALA A 31 13.60 -4.03 -7.76
C ALA A 31 13.31 -3.45 -9.17
N GLY A 32 14.18 -2.54 -9.63
CA GLY A 32 14.14 -1.98 -10.99
C GLY A 32 13.30 -0.71 -11.16
N ASN A 33 12.62 -0.21 -10.11
CA ASN A 33 11.96 1.09 -10.14
C ASN A 33 11.86 1.75 -8.76
N SER A 34 11.69 3.08 -8.75
CA SER A 34 11.31 3.84 -7.56
C SER A 34 9.84 4.27 -7.64
N LEU A 35 9.19 4.31 -6.48
CA LEU A 35 7.81 4.74 -6.31
C LEU A 35 7.77 5.89 -5.29
N LEU A 36 7.27 7.05 -5.70
CA LEU A 36 7.05 8.18 -4.80
C LEU A 36 5.57 8.24 -4.42
N LEU A 37 5.27 8.13 -3.13
CA LEU A 37 3.95 8.26 -2.54
C LEU A 37 3.78 9.69 -2.04
N HIS A 38 2.60 10.28 -2.28
CA HIS A 38 2.21 11.59 -1.75
C HIS A 38 0.79 11.51 -1.19
N GLU A 39 0.64 11.64 0.13
CA GLU A 39 -0.65 11.64 0.82
C GLU A 39 -1.04 13.06 1.21
N THR A 40 -2.15 13.56 0.68
CA THR A 40 -2.59 14.95 0.89
C THR A 40 -4.11 15.09 0.76
N GLU A 41 -4.66 16.11 1.42
CA GLU A 41 -6.04 16.56 1.19
C GLU A 41 -6.14 17.52 0.00
N GLY A 42 -5.02 18.10 -0.43
CA GLY A 42 -4.93 19.04 -1.52
C GLY A 42 -4.65 18.40 -2.90
N LYS A 43 -4.09 19.23 -3.79
CA LYS A 43 -3.61 18.80 -5.10
C LYS A 43 -2.20 18.21 -4.95
N THR A 44 -1.91 17.16 -5.72
CA THR A 44 -0.54 16.64 -5.78
C THR A 44 0.38 17.54 -6.60
N VAL A 45 1.67 17.51 -6.26
CA VAL A 45 2.77 18.16 -7.00
C VAL A 45 3.26 17.32 -8.19
N PHE A 46 2.79 16.07 -8.33
CA PHE A 46 3.18 15.19 -9.43
C PHE A 46 2.53 15.60 -10.75
N GLN A 47 3.29 15.56 -11.85
CA GLN A 47 2.79 15.90 -13.18
C GLN A 47 1.90 14.79 -13.78
N THR A 48 2.30 13.52 -13.62
CA THR A 48 1.59 12.36 -14.15
C THR A 48 1.23 11.34 -13.05
N PRO A 49 0.40 11.72 -12.07
CA PRO A 49 0.09 10.84 -10.95
C PRO A 49 -0.92 9.75 -11.31
N LYS A 50 -0.77 8.58 -10.70
CA LYS A 50 -1.92 7.75 -10.36
C LYS A 50 -2.56 8.30 -9.08
N ARG A 51 -3.89 8.39 -9.06
CA ARG A 51 -4.66 8.92 -7.93
C ARG A 51 -5.48 7.82 -7.29
N TYR A 52 -5.45 7.78 -5.96
CA TYR A 52 -6.22 6.88 -5.14
C TYR A 52 -6.98 7.65 -4.05
N GLU A 53 -8.21 7.22 -3.77
CA GLU A 53 -8.92 7.59 -2.55
C GLU A 53 -8.46 6.68 -1.41
N VAL A 54 -8.13 7.25 -0.25
CA VAL A 54 -7.79 6.47 0.94
C VAL A 54 -9.10 6.09 1.64
N ILE A 55 -9.49 4.82 1.55
CA ILE A 55 -10.75 4.31 2.10
C ILE A 55 -10.57 3.46 3.37
N GLY A 56 -9.32 3.27 3.80
CA GLY A 56 -8.96 2.70 5.08
C GLY A 56 -7.51 3.07 5.42
N ALA A 57 -7.24 3.41 6.69
CA ALA A 57 -5.92 3.83 7.12
C ALA A 57 -5.68 3.44 8.59
N SER A 58 -4.45 3.07 8.92
CA SER A 58 -3.93 3.06 10.29
C SER A 58 -2.48 3.57 10.27
N GLY A 59 -2.11 4.30 11.32
CA GLY A 59 -0.79 4.94 11.47
C GLY A 59 -0.52 6.10 10.48
N PRO A 60 0.53 6.89 10.73
CA PRO A 60 1.02 7.89 9.78
C PRO A 60 1.63 7.21 8.54
N LEU A 61 1.86 7.96 7.46
CA LEU A 61 2.66 7.49 6.33
C LEU A 61 4.15 7.47 6.74
N ALA A 62 4.68 6.28 7.04
CA ALA A 62 6.01 6.13 7.62
C ALA A 62 7.10 6.68 6.69
N LYS A 63 8.05 7.43 7.25
CA LYS A 63 9.14 8.02 6.45
C LYS A 63 10.29 7.05 6.18
N HIS A 64 10.32 5.95 6.92
CA HIS A 64 11.30 4.89 6.81
C HIS A 64 10.61 3.53 6.91
N GLY A 65 11.28 2.48 6.43
CA GLY A 65 10.89 1.09 6.63
C GLY A 65 10.80 0.27 5.36
N TYR A 66 10.33 -0.96 5.54
CA TYR A 66 10.08 -1.95 4.50
C TYR A 66 8.59 -1.94 4.12
N TYR A 67 8.32 -1.72 2.85
CA TYR A 67 7.00 -1.48 2.30
C TYR A 67 6.53 -2.65 1.44
N ILE A 68 5.31 -3.10 1.70
CA ILE A 68 4.61 -4.10 0.91
C ILE A 68 3.40 -3.45 0.27
N VAL A 69 3.31 -3.53 -1.06
CA VAL A 69 2.18 -3.05 -1.84
C VAL A 69 1.53 -4.25 -2.52
N ASN A 70 0.35 -4.65 -2.05
CA ASN A 70 -0.46 -5.66 -2.71
C ASN A 70 -1.34 -4.97 -3.76
N ASN A 71 -1.09 -5.27 -5.04
CA ASN A 71 -1.83 -4.75 -6.18
C ASN A 71 -2.94 -5.74 -6.54
N ILE A 72 -4.18 -5.30 -6.45
CA ILE A 72 -5.37 -6.15 -6.54
C ILE A 72 -6.29 -5.59 -7.63
N PRO A 73 -6.24 -6.14 -8.85
CA PRO A 73 -7.20 -5.82 -9.91
C PRO A 73 -8.60 -6.32 -9.53
N VAL A 74 -9.58 -5.42 -9.47
CA VAL A 74 -10.96 -5.71 -9.05
C VAL A 74 -11.92 -5.23 -10.14
N THR A 75 -12.83 -6.10 -10.57
CA THR A 75 -13.88 -5.74 -11.55
C THR A 75 -14.78 -4.64 -11.00
N ASP A 76 -15.39 -3.84 -11.87
CA ASP A 76 -16.30 -2.76 -11.44
C ASP A 76 -17.47 -3.30 -10.59
N GLU A 77 -18.05 -4.45 -10.97
CA GLU A 77 -19.10 -5.10 -10.18
C GLU A 77 -18.59 -5.67 -8.85
N GLY A 78 -17.29 -6.01 -8.77
CA GLY A 78 -16.63 -6.57 -7.60
C GLY A 78 -16.29 -5.54 -6.51
N ARG A 79 -16.19 -4.24 -6.86
CA ARG A 79 -15.72 -3.17 -5.96
C ARG A 79 -16.50 -3.11 -4.63
N PRO A 80 -17.84 -3.09 -4.60
CA PRO A 80 -18.58 -2.98 -3.33
C PRO A 80 -18.31 -4.17 -2.39
N ILE A 81 -18.22 -5.38 -2.97
CA ILE A 81 -17.97 -6.61 -2.21
C ILE A 81 -16.52 -6.60 -1.68
N PHE A 82 -15.57 -6.21 -2.52
CA PHE A 82 -14.16 -6.12 -2.17
C PHE A 82 -13.95 -5.15 -0.99
N GLU A 83 -14.52 -3.95 -1.09
CA GLU A 83 -14.36 -2.92 -0.06
C GLU A 83 -14.97 -3.35 1.27
N HIS A 84 -16.19 -3.92 1.26
CA HIS A 84 -16.81 -4.45 2.48
C HIS A 84 -15.96 -5.53 3.16
N ARG A 85 -15.29 -6.40 2.39
CA ARG A 85 -14.39 -7.42 2.95
C ARG A 85 -13.13 -6.83 3.57
N PHE A 86 -12.62 -5.72 3.03
CA PHE A 86 -11.37 -5.10 3.48
C PHE A 86 -11.54 -4.05 4.57
N GLN A 87 -12.76 -3.53 4.80
CA GLN A 87 -13.05 -2.58 5.89
C GLN A 87 -12.59 -3.08 7.28
N ASN A 88 -12.62 -4.39 7.51
CA ASN A 88 -12.22 -4.98 8.80
C ASN A 88 -10.73 -5.38 8.89
N ARG A 89 -9.96 -5.29 7.80
CA ARG A 89 -8.56 -5.79 7.78
C ARG A 89 -7.55 -4.85 8.42
N ALA A 90 -7.83 -3.54 8.47
CA ALA A 90 -6.92 -2.57 9.10
C ALA A 90 -6.63 -2.94 10.56
N ASN A 91 -7.67 -3.34 11.31
CA ASN A 91 -7.56 -3.73 12.72
C ASN A 91 -6.78 -5.04 12.94
N MET A 92 -6.46 -5.80 11.88
CA MET A 92 -5.79 -7.10 12.01
C MET A 92 -4.27 -7.02 11.89
N VAL A 93 -3.78 -5.93 11.28
CA VAL A 93 -2.34 -5.66 11.15
C VAL A 93 -1.87 -4.62 12.16
N ASP A 94 -2.79 -3.77 12.63
CA ASP A 94 -2.53 -2.83 13.70
C ASP A 94 -2.10 -3.53 15.00
N GLY A 95 -1.13 -2.95 15.71
CA GLY A 95 -0.56 -3.49 16.95
C GLY A 95 0.41 -4.68 16.78
N GLN A 96 0.74 -5.10 15.55
CA GLN A 96 1.76 -6.11 15.32
C GLN A 96 3.18 -5.53 15.54
N PRO A 97 4.14 -6.29 16.08
CA PRO A 97 5.51 -5.82 16.24
C PRO A 97 6.11 -5.31 14.92
N GLY A 98 6.67 -4.10 14.97
CA GLY A 98 7.29 -3.45 13.82
C GLY A 98 6.31 -2.96 12.75
N PHE A 99 4.99 -2.96 12.98
CA PHE A 99 4.02 -2.35 12.06
C PHE A 99 4.06 -0.81 12.16
N LEU A 100 4.02 -0.13 11.00
CA LEU A 100 4.14 1.34 10.93
C LEU A 100 2.96 2.02 10.24
N THR A 101 2.48 1.47 9.12
CA THR A 101 1.49 2.12 8.25
C THR A 101 0.59 1.09 7.61
N PHE A 102 -0.70 1.39 7.48
CA PHE A 102 -1.64 0.72 6.59
C PHE A 102 -2.42 1.73 5.75
N ARG A 103 -2.59 1.45 4.45
CA ARG A 103 -3.52 2.17 3.57
C ARG A 103 -4.27 1.19 2.67
N LEU A 104 -5.59 1.33 2.60
CA LEU A 104 -6.44 0.75 1.56
C LEU A 104 -6.79 1.82 0.55
N LEU A 105 -6.33 1.63 -0.68
CA LEU A 105 -6.34 2.62 -1.74
C LEU A 105 -7.30 2.20 -2.85
N ARG A 106 -8.37 2.98 -3.03
CA ARG A 106 -9.33 2.83 -4.13
C ARG A 106 -8.81 3.59 -5.36
N PRO A 107 -8.63 2.95 -6.52
CA PRO A 107 -8.17 3.63 -7.72
C PRO A 107 -9.28 4.51 -8.31
N VAL A 108 -8.89 5.66 -8.84
CA VAL A 108 -9.83 6.60 -9.48
C VAL A 108 -9.98 6.37 -10.98
N LYS A 109 -8.90 6.01 -11.67
CA LYS A 109 -8.86 5.91 -13.15
C LYS A 109 -8.68 4.49 -13.69
N ASP A 110 -8.26 3.55 -12.85
CA ASP A 110 -8.07 2.15 -13.21
C ASP A 110 -8.82 1.24 -12.20
N ASP A 111 -8.68 -0.06 -12.35
CA ASP A 111 -9.38 -1.10 -11.61
C ASP A 111 -8.53 -1.73 -10.49
N THR A 112 -7.28 -1.26 -10.33
CA THR A 112 -6.30 -1.91 -9.46
C THR A 112 -6.22 -1.22 -8.10
N TYR A 113 -6.86 -1.83 -7.11
CA TYR A 113 -6.71 -1.46 -5.71
C TYR A 113 -5.30 -1.72 -5.22
N ARG A 114 -4.89 -0.94 -4.22
CA ARG A 114 -3.63 -1.16 -3.51
C ARG A 114 -3.86 -1.24 -2.02
N VAL A 115 -3.25 -2.25 -1.42
CA VAL A 115 -3.09 -2.33 0.04
C VAL A 115 -1.63 -2.10 0.33
N VAL A 116 -1.33 -1.00 1.02
CA VAL A 116 0.04 -0.61 1.39
C VAL A 116 0.22 -0.87 2.87
N THR A 117 1.24 -1.65 3.22
CA THR A 117 1.70 -1.78 4.61
C THR A 117 3.17 -1.41 4.71
N ALA A 118 3.56 -0.69 5.77
CA ALA A 118 4.95 -0.42 6.10
C ALA A 118 5.32 -1.10 7.42
N TRP A 119 6.56 -1.57 7.47
CA TRP A 119 7.14 -2.31 8.59
C TRP A 119 8.52 -1.75 8.92
N GLU A 120 8.97 -1.86 10.16
CA GLU A 120 10.32 -1.44 10.58
C GLU A 120 11.41 -2.19 9.79
N SER A 121 11.18 -3.46 9.47
CA SER A 121 12.07 -4.26 8.65
C SER A 121 11.34 -5.35 7.88
N LYS A 122 12.02 -5.95 6.90
CA LYS A 122 11.54 -7.15 6.19
C LYS A 122 11.25 -8.31 7.15
N ASP A 123 12.08 -8.48 8.18
CA ASP A 123 11.91 -9.55 9.16
C ASP A 123 10.61 -9.42 9.95
N HIS A 124 10.23 -8.19 10.34
CA HIS A 124 8.94 -7.94 11.00
C HIS A 124 7.76 -8.31 10.11
N TYR A 125 7.84 -7.97 8.82
CA TYR A 125 6.83 -8.37 7.84
C TYR A 125 6.73 -9.90 7.70
N GLU A 126 7.87 -10.60 7.54
CA GLU A 126 7.88 -12.05 7.37
C GLU A 126 7.39 -12.79 8.62
N LEU A 127 7.74 -12.30 9.82
CA LEU A 127 7.21 -12.81 11.09
C LEU A 127 5.69 -12.65 11.16
N TRP A 128 5.17 -11.48 10.79
CA TRP A 128 3.73 -11.25 10.72
C TRP A 128 3.06 -12.18 9.71
N LYS A 129 3.60 -12.27 8.50
CA LYS A 129 3.08 -13.12 7.41
C LYS A 129 3.04 -14.61 7.80
N GLY A 130 4.03 -15.07 8.57
CA GLY A 130 4.06 -16.43 9.13
C GLY A 130 3.11 -16.67 10.31
N SER A 131 2.55 -15.61 10.90
CA SER A 131 1.73 -15.68 12.12
C SER A 131 0.30 -16.17 11.88
N GLN A 132 -0.36 -16.63 12.95
CA GLN A 132 -1.80 -16.91 12.94
C GLN A 132 -2.65 -15.66 12.66
N ALA A 133 -2.15 -14.45 12.96
CA ALA A 133 -2.87 -13.20 12.65
C ALA A 133 -2.96 -12.98 11.13
N PHE A 134 -1.91 -13.29 10.37
CA PHE A 134 -1.95 -13.27 8.91
C PHE A 134 -2.91 -14.32 8.37
N LYS A 135 -2.89 -15.54 8.93
CA LYS A 135 -3.86 -16.59 8.61
C LYS A 135 -5.28 -16.09 8.87
N GLY A 136 -5.61 -15.54 10.03
CA GLY A 136 -6.94 -14.98 10.30
C GLY A 136 -7.35 -13.82 9.37
N ALA A 137 -6.39 -12.99 8.93
CA ALA A 137 -6.65 -11.87 8.00
C ALA A 137 -6.87 -12.32 6.56
N HIS A 138 -6.31 -13.47 6.18
CA HIS A 138 -6.38 -14.08 4.85
C HIS A 138 -7.24 -15.35 4.79
N GLU A 139 -7.71 -15.85 5.94
CA GLU A 139 -8.62 -16.99 6.06
C GLU A 139 -10.02 -16.53 5.65
N ARG A 140 -10.62 -17.32 4.75
CA ARG A 140 -12.01 -17.15 4.33
C ARG A 140 -12.89 -17.44 5.54
N LYS A 141 -13.35 -16.40 6.25
CA LYS A 141 -14.53 -16.57 7.10
C LYS A 141 -15.69 -16.98 6.20
N GLU A 142 -16.33 -18.09 6.55
CA GLU A 142 -17.25 -18.92 5.76
C GLU A 142 -18.54 -18.24 5.25
N GLN A 143 -18.67 -16.92 5.37
CA GLN A 143 -19.79 -16.16 4.81
C GLN A 143 -19.51 -15.68 3.38
N THR A 144 -18.84 -16.52 2.59
CA THR A 144 -18.52 -16.21 1.19
C THR A 144 -19.66 -16.74 0.30
N PRO A 145 -20.16 -15.96 -0.68
CA PRO A 145 -21.03 -16.51 -1.72
C PRO A 145 -20.32 -17.66 -2.47
N PRO A 146 -21.04 -18.48 -3.27
CA PRO A 146 -20.46 -19.61 -4.00
C PRO A 146 -19.17 -19.23 -4.73
N ALA A 147 -18.21 -20.15 -4.82
CA ALA A 147 -16.87 -19.91 -5.41
C ALA A 147 -16.90 -19.21 -6.78
N GLU A 148 -17.96 -19.43 -7.56
CA GLU A 148 -18.25 -18.75 -8.84
C GLU A 148 -18.33 -17.22 -8.72
N LYS A 149 -18.92 -16.69 -7.63
CA LYS A 149 -18.98 -15.23 -7.40
C LYS A 149 -17.66 -14.63 -6.95
N VAL A 150 -16.72 -15.43 -6.42
CA VAL A 150 -15.39 -14.95 -6.00
C VAL A 150 -14.48 -14.79 -7.21
N GLN A 151 -14.58 -15.67 -8.20
CA GLN A 151 -13.87 -15.54 -9.48
C GLN A 151 -14.31 -14.29 -10.27
N ASN A 152 -15.56 -13.82 -10.09
CA ASN A 152 -16.07 -12.61 -10.77
C ASN A 152 -15.67 -11.28 -10.11
N ILE A 153 -14.97 -11.28 -8.98
CA ILE A 153 -14.55 -10.03 -8.29
C ILE A 153 -13.21 -9.51 -8.82
N PHE A 154 -12.32 -10.38 -9.28
CA PHE A 154 -10.97 -9.99 -9.69
C PHE A 154 -10.85 -9.98 -11.20
N SER A 155 -10.39 -8.87 -11.77
CA SER A 155 -10.20 -8.71 -13.22
C SER A 155 -8.91 -9.38 -13.72
N ALA A 156 -7.93 -9.58 -12.82
CA ALA A 156 -6.67 -10.27 -13.08
C ALA A 156 -6.05 -10.80 -11.77
N ALA A 157 -4.94 -11.55 -11.88
CA ALA A 157 -4.21 -12.04 -10.72
C ALA A 157 -3.61 -10.89 -9.89
N SER A 158 -3.75 -10.95 -8.57
CA SER A 158 -3.09 -10.01 -7.66
C SER A 158 -1.59 -10.30 -7.56
N TYR A 159 -0.79 -9.27 -7.31
CA TYR A 159 0.65 -9.41 -7.14
C TYR A 159 1.20 -8.42 -6.10
N ILE A 160 2.28 -8.82 -5.44
CA ILE A 160 2.96 -8.02 -4.42
C ILE A 160 4.16 -7.32 -5.06
N THR A 161 4.35 -6.05 -4.72
CA THR A 161 5.61 -5.34 -4.91
C THR A 161 6.20 -4.95 -3.56
N GLU A 162 7.49 -5.22 -3.40
CA GLU A 162 8.27 -4.91 -2.20
C GLU A 162 9.12 -3.67 -2.48
N TYR A 163 9.22 -2.80 -1.48
CA TYR A 163 10.08 -1.64 -1.53
C TYR A 163 10.74 -1.37 -0.18
N GLU A 164 11.81 -0.61 -0.18
CA GLU A 164 12.46 -0.07 1.01
C GLU A 164 12.65 1.43 0.86
N THR A 165 12.62 2.15 1.97
CA THR A 165 13.16 3.51 2.01
C THR A 165 14.69 3.44 2.14
N GLU A 166 15.40 4.49 1.73
CA GLU A 166 16.80 4.61 2.12
C GLU A 166 16.94 4.59 3.65
N LYS A 167 18.02 3.96 4.13
CA LYS A 167 18.37 4.00 5.55
C LYS A 167 18.74 5.43 5.94
N PRO A 168 18.39 5.89 7.17
CA PRO A 168 18.85 7.17 7.68
C PRO A 168 20.38 7.27 7.55
N GLU A 169 20.88 8.45 7.18
CA GLU A 169 22.34 8.67 6.98
C GLU A 169 23.17 8.33 8.23
N ASP A 170 22.57 8.35 9.41
CA ASP A 170 23.20 8.03 10.69
C ASP A 170 23.57 6.53 10.87
N GLU A 171 23.15 5.63 9.97
CA GLU A 171 23.57 4.23 9.96
C GLU A 171 24.69 3.91 8.96
N LYS A 172 25.26 4.93 8.28
CA LYS A 172 26.50 4.78 7.49
C LYS A 172 27.72 4.89 8.42
N LEU A 173 27.87 3.93 9.34
CA LEU A 173 29.08 3.74 10.16
C LEU A 173 30.05 2.76 9.50
#